data_AF-A0A949BJK7-F1
#
_entry.id   AF-A0A949BJK7-F1
#
_cell.length_a   1.000
_cell.length_b   1.000
_cell.length_c   1.000
_cell.angle_alpha   90.00
_cell.angle_beta   90.00
_cell.angle_gamma   90.00
#
_symmetry.space_group_name_H-M   'P 1'
#
loop_
_entity.id
_entity.type
_entity.pdbx_description
1 polymer ?
#
loop_
_entity_poly.entity_id
_entity_poly.type
_entity_poly.pdbx_seq_one_letter_code
_entity_poly.pdbx_strand_id
1 'polypeptide(L)'
;MKNPDCLVLILGGGRGTRLFPLTLERSKPAIGFGGKYRLIDIPVSNCINSGYNKIFVLTQFLSASLHGHIMHTYRFDNFSKGFVEILSAEQSHKSSSWFEGTADAVRHVLRHLRYMPQEYVLILSGDHLYKMDYREMMSFHVKNNADVTIASIAVDEKEASRMGVLDCAASGRLKRIVEKPENPARLRVKARTIKGAGKSAKYYNASMGIYLFKKDVLFDILTKTKTADFGKHILPMLVKKDRRVYSFEFHGYWRDVGTISSYYEASMDLLGETPKFNLFDEGAALVTRARFLPPTKIADSHLVNSLIADGCQIRKAVIENSVIGLRSRIMDNTTIKDSIVIGNDYYQARSEGKMSRPHIGEGVIIERAIVDKNVTIGSFCQITDKRNAADRDGDLYYIRDGITIIRRGVVMPPHMVI
;
A
#
# COMPACT_ATOMS: atom_id res chain seq x y z
N MET A 1 -16.39 -11.24 25.93
CA MET A 1 -16.09 -9.82 26.20
C MET A 1 -16.04 -9.09 24.86
N LYS A 2 -16.70 -7.93 24.73
CA LYS A 2 -16.64 -7.13 23.50
C LYS A 2 -15.21 -6.59 23.35
N ASN A 3 -14.60 -6.72 22.17
CA ASN A 3 -13.27 -6.15 21.96
C ASN A 3 -13.30 -4.63 22.17
N PRO A 4 -12.27 -4.04 22.79
CA PRO A 4 -12.19 -2.59 22.96
C PRO A 4 -12.26 -1.86 21.61
N ASP A 5 -12.93 -0.72 21.61
CA ASP A 5 -12.94 0.19 20.47
C ASP A 5 -11.57 0.88 20.33
N CYS A 6 -11.19 1.27 19.12
CA CYS A 6 -9.87 1.80 18.82
C CYS A 6 -9.94 2.92 17.78
N LEU A 7 -9.09 3.93 17.95
CA LEU A 7 -8.88 4.99 16.97
C LEU A 7 -7.74 4.58 16.02
N VAL A 8 -7.96 4.67 14.72
CA VAL A 8 -6.96 4.26 13.72
C VAL A 8 -6.33 5.50 13.08
N LEU A 9 -5.00 5.50 12.98
CA LEU A 9 -4.21 6.48 12.23
C LEU A 9 -3.47 5.76 11.11
N ILE A 10 -3.83 6.03 9.86
CA ILE A 10 -3.14 5.50 8.68
C ILE A 10 -2.17 6.56 8.18
N LEU A 11 -0.87 6.23 8.18
CA LEU A 11 0.19 7.08 7.69
C LEU A 11 0.29 6.93 6.17
N GLY A 12 -0.22 7.90 5.42
CA GLY A 12 -0.23 7.93 3.96
C GLY A 12 1.14 8.22 3.30
N GLY A 13 2.22 8.24 4.08
CA GLY A 13 3.59 8.44 3.61
C GLY A 13 3.93 9.87 3.20
N GLY A 14 5.22 10.08 2.91
CA GLY A 14 5.76 11.34 2.38
C GLY A 14 5.65 11.42 0.84
N ARG A 15 6.58 12.13 0.19
CA ARG A 15 6.57 12.40 -1.26
C ARG A 15 6.57 11.16 -2.17
N GLY A 16 6.84 9.96 -1.64
CA GLY A 16 6.77 8.71 -2.41
C GLY A 16 7.78 8.64 -3.57
N THR A 17 8.97 9.23 -3.40
CA THR A 17 10.00 9.35 -4.45
C THR A 17 10.45 8.00 -5.02
N ARG A 18 10.44 6.94 -4.21
CA ARG A 18 10.80 5.57 -4.62
C ARG A 18 9.78 4.91 -5.57
N LEU A 19 8.55 5.44 -5.63
CA LEU A 19 7.51 5.01 -6.57
C LEU A 19 7.34 6.00 -7.73
N PHE A 20 8.25 6.96 -7.86
CA PHE A 20 8.29 7.79 -9.05
C PHE A 20 8.48 6.89 -10.29
N PRO A 21 7.72 7.07 -11.39
CA PRO A 21 6.83 8.21 -11.69
C PRO A 21 5.36 8.05 -11.27
N LEU A 22 4.95 6.93 -10.65
CA LEU A 22 3.55 6.68 -10.26
C LEU A 22 3.04 7.68 -9.20
N THR A 23 3.93 8.40 -8.54
CA THR A 23 3.64 9.43 -7.53
C THR A 23 3.75 10.86 -8.06
N LEU A 24 3.98 11.06 -9.36
CA LEU A 24 4.17 12.39 -9.96
C LEU A 24 2.97 13.33 -9.72
N GLU A 25 1.75 12.82 -9.89
CA GLU A 25 0.51 13.61 -9.82
C GLU A 25 -0.45 13.16 -8.71
N ARG A 26 -0.03 12.22 -7.86
CA ARG A 26 -0.88 11.65 -6.82
C ARG A 26 -0.08 11.17 -5.62
N SER A 27 -0.74 11.14 -4.47
CA SER A 27 -0.18 10.55 -3.26
C SER A 27 0.02 9.03 -3.40
N LYS A 28 0.99 8.49 -2.65
CA LYS A 28 1.27 7.05 -2.62
C LYS A 28 0.02 6.20 -2.33
N PRO A 29 -0.84 6.51 -1.34
CA PRO A 29 -2.03 5.71 -1.05
C PRO A 29 -3.08 5.74 -2.16
N ALA A 30 -3.02 6.71 -3.08
CA ALA A 30 -3.94 6.86 -4.18
C ALA A 30 -3.56 6.06 -5.45
N ILE A 31 -2.39 5.41 -5.46
CA ILE A 31 -1.96 4.55 -6.58
C ILE A 31 -2.95 3.39 -6.72
N GLY A 32 -3.35 3.08 -7.95
CA GLY A 32 -4.24 1.96 -8.26
C GLY A 32 -3.55 0.62 -8.00
N PHE A 33 -4.29 -0.39 -7.57
CA PHE A 33 -3.78 -1.73 -7.29
C PHE A 33 -4.83 -2.80 -7.60
N GLY A 34 -4.40 -3.98 -8.03
CA GLY A 34 -5.28 -5.13 -8.27
C GLY A 34 -6.46 -4.84 -9.21
N GLY A 35 -6.23 -4.02 -10.22
CA GLY A 35 -7.20 -3.69 -11.28
C GLY A 35 -8.29 -2.68 -10.90
N LYS A 36 -8.81 -2.68 -9.66
CA LYS A 36 -9.92 -1.78 -9.26
C LYS A 36 -9.76 -1.07 -7.91
N TYR A 37 -8.78 -1.47 -7.11
CA TYR A 37 -8.52 -0.94 -5.77
C TYR A 37 -7.49 0.19 -5.82
N ARG A 38 -7.25 0.79 -4.67
CA ARG A 38 -6.09 1.63 -4.39
C ARG A 38 -5.32 1.11 -3.18
N LEU A 39 -4.06 1.48 -3.03
CA LEU A 39 -3.25 1.03 -1.88
C LEU A 39 -3.90 1.36 -0.53
N ILE A 40 -4.57 2.52 -0.40
CA ILE A 40 -5.29 2.89 0.83
C ILE A 40 -6.43 1.92 1.19
N ASP A 41 -6.98 1.20 0.22
CA ASP A 41 -8.11 0.31 0.45
C ASP A 41 -7.74 -0.88 1.32
N ILE A 42 -6.48 -1.31 1.30
CA ILE A 42 -5.98 -2.45 2.07
C ILE A 42 -6.06 -2.18 3.59
N PRO A 43 -5.38 -1.16 4.15
CA PRO A 43 -5.45 -0.91 5.59
C PRO A 43 -6.86 -0.50 6.03
N VAL A 44 -7.60 0.27 5.23
CA VAL A 44 -8.98 0.65 5.59
C VAL A 44 -9.90 -0.57 5.65
N SER A 45 -9.80 -1.49 4.68
CA SER A 45 -10.59 -2.74 4.70
C SER A 45 -10.23 -3.62 5.88
N ASN A 46 -8.94 -3.76 6.21
CA ASN A 46 -8.52 -4.51 7.39
C ASN A 46 -9.13 -3.92 8.68
N CYS A 47 -9.18 -2.59 8.80
CA CYS A 47 -9.84 -1.93 9.93
C CYS A 47 -11.34 -2.22 9.98
N ILE A 48 -12.04 -2.04 8.86
CA ILE A 48 -13.49 -2.28 8.77
C ILE A 48 -13.83 -3.74 9.10
N ASN A 49 -13.09 -4.70 8.51
CA ASN A 49 -13.26 -6.13 8.77
C ASN A 49 -12.94 -6.51 10.23
N SER A 50 -12.06 -5.75 10.89
CA SER A 50 -11.76 -5.87 12.32
C SER A 50 -12.78 -5.17 13.23
N GLY A 51 -13.78 -4.47 12.67
CA GLY A 51 -14.77 -3.69 13.42
C GLY A 51 -14.28 -2.31 13.88
N TYR A 52 -13.15 -1.82 13.36
CA TYR A 52 -12.60 -0.50 13.68
C TYR A 52 -12.93 0.49 12.55
N ASN A 53 -13.85 1.40 12.82
CA ASN A 53 -14.42 2.31 11.81
C ASN A 53 -14.19 3.80 12.10
N LYS A 54 -13.29 4.16 13.03
CA LYS A 54 -12.89 5.54 13.31
C LYS A 54 -11.46 5.74 12.83
N ILE A 55 -11.32 6.20 11.60
CA ILE A 55 -10.05 6.16 10.87
C ILE A 55 -9.68 7.56 10.41
N PHE A 56 -8.49 8.01 10.81
CA PHE A 56 -7.84 9.16 10.21
C PHE A 56 -6.76 8.71 9.24
N VAL A 57 -6.76 9.27 8.04
CA VAL A 57 -5.71 9.08 7.04
C VAL A 57 -4.85 10.33 6.99
N LEU A 58 -3.61 10.22 7.42
CA LEU A 58 -2.67 11.33 7.45
C LEU A 58 -1.97 11.42 6.10
N THR A 59 -2.07 12.56 5.43
CA THR A 59 -1.42 12.77 4.13
C THR A 59 -0.75 14.13 4.05
N GLN A 60 0.32 14.22 3.27
CA GLN A 60 1.10 15.45 3.09
C GLN A 60 1.02 15.99 1.66
N PHE A 61 0.91 15.13 0.65
CA PHE A 61 1.12 15.51 -0.75
C PHE A 61 -0.04 15.06 -1.63
N LEU A 62 -0.38 15.86 -2.65
CA LEU A 62 -1.21 15.48 -3.82
C LEU A 62 -2.48 14.67 -3.45
N SER A 63 -3.25 15.20 -2.51
CA SER A 63 -4.32 14.48 -1.83
C SER A 63 -5.68 14.54 -2.54
N ALA A 64 -5.89 15.39 -3.55
CA ALA A 64 -7.21 15.58 -4.17
C ALA A 64 -7.85 14.28 -4.69
N SER A 65 -7.07 13.44 -5.39
CA SER A 65 -7.58 12.14 -5.86
C SER A 65 -7.89 11.18 -4.72
N LEU A 66 -7.14 11.25 -3.61
CA LEU A 66 -7.34 10.46 -2.40
C LEU A 66 -8.59 10.93 -1.63
N HIS A 67 -8.78 12.24 -1.47
CA HIS A 67 -9.99 12.86 -0.89
C HIS A 67 -11.23 12.40 -1.63
N GLY A 68 -11.25 12.58 -2.95
CA GLY A 68 -12.38 12.12 -3.76
C GLY A 68 -12.61 10.62 -3.64
N HIS A 69 -11.58 9.80 -3.47
CA HIS A 69 -11.77 8.36 -3.28
C HIS A 69 -12.37 8.03 -1.91
N ILE A 70 -11.82 8.57 -0.83
CA ILE A 70 -12.30 8.31 0.52
C ILE A 70 -13.75 8.78 0.69
N MET A 71 -14.08 10.00 0.27
CA MET A 71 -15.43 10.56 0.37
C MET A 71 -16.50 9.73 -0.36
N HIS A 72 -16.15 9.15 -1.52
CA HIS A 72 -17.10 8.36 -2.31
C HIS A 72 -17.10 6.86 -1.97
N THR A 73 -16.20 6.39 -1.10
CA THR A 73 -16.05 4.96 -0.81
C THR A 73 -16.52 4.63 0.60
N TYR A 74 -16.02 5.34 1.60
CA TYR A 74 -16.19 4.96 3.00
C TYR A 74 -17.26 5.82 3.67
N ARG A 75 -18.51 5.61 3.24
CA ARG A 75 -19.69 6.26 3.84
C ARG A 75 -20.37 5.28 4.78
N PHE A 76 -20.25 5.53 6.08
CA PHE A 76 -20.97 4.75 7.07
C PHE A 76 -22.40 5.29 7.26
N ASP A 77 -23.27 4.47 7.86
CA ASP A 77 -24.65 4.88 8.12
C ASP A 77 -24.73 5.99 9.18
N ASN A 78 -25.82 6.76 9.16
CA ASN A 78 -26.03 7.91 10.03
C ASN A 78 -26.10 7.57 11.54
N PHE A 79 -26.34 6.30 11.88
CA PHE A 79 -26.44 5.85 13.27
C PHE A 79 -25.10 5.36 13.80
N SER A 80 -24.20 4.93 12.91
CA SER A 80 -22.81 4.66 13.24
C SER A 80 -22.06 5.96 13.51
N LYS A 81 -21.22 5.96 14.55
CA LYS A 81 -20.24 7.03 14.82
C LYS A 81 -18.91 6.79 14.09
N GLY A 82 -18.94 6.03 13.00
CA GLY A 82 -17.77 5.68 12.20
C GLY A 82 -17.48 6.76 11.16
N PHE A 83 -16.21 6.94 10.83
CA PHE A 83 -15.74 7.86 9.80
C PHE A 83 -14.39 7.42 9.23
N VAL A 84 -14.15 7.76 7.97
CA VAL A 84 -12.81 7.76 7.38
C VAL A 84 -12.53 9.18 6.91
N GLU A 85 -11.67 9.89 7.63
CA GLU A 85 -11.36 11.30 7.38
C GLU A 85 -9.90 11.49 7.06
N ILE A 86 -9.60 12.49 6.23
CA ILE A 86 -8.23 12.82 5.87
C ILE A 86 -7.77 14.01 6.70
N LEU A 87 -6.68 13.82 7.43
CA LEU A 87 -5.97 14.90 8.10
C LEU A 87 -4.77 15.26 7.23
N SER A 88 -4.92 16.35 6.48
CA SER A 88 -3.81 16.91 5.71
C SER A 88 -2.91 17.75 6.61
N ALA A 89 -1.61 17.74 6.36
CA ALA A 89 -0.70 18.67 7.01
C ALA A 89 -1.13 20.12 6.68
N GLU A 90 -1.62 20.86 7.65
CA GLU A 90 -1.88 22.30 7.52
C GLU A 90 -0.56 23.06 7.68
N GLN A 91 -0.23 23.96 6.74
CA GLN A 91 0.78 24.98 7.00
C GLN A 91 0.24 25.91 8.09
N SER A 92 0.76 25.79 9.30
CA SER A 92 0.48 26.72 10.39
C SER A 92 1.41 27.93 10.26
N HIS A 93 0.93 29.12 10.65
CA HIS A 93 1.75 30.35 10.74
C HIS A 93 3.03 30.19 11.59
N LYS A 94 3.13 29.14 12.42
CA LYS A 94 4.30 28.83 13.28
C LYS A 94 5.22 27.72 12.75
N SER A 95 4.82 26.99 11.70
CA SER A 95 5.62 25.89 11.14
C SER A 95 5.40 25.80 9.64
N SER A 96 6.42 26.21 8.88
CA SER A 96 6.50 26.03 7.43
C SER A 96 6.92 24.61 7.02
N SER A 97 7.18 23.72 7.99
CA SER A 97 7.79 22.41 7.75
C SER A 97 6.77 21.31 7.51
N TRP A 98 7.06 20.51 6.48
CA TRP A 98 6.49 19.19 6.22
C TRP A 98 6.72 18.23 7.41
N PHE A 99 5.97 17.12 7.53
CA PHE A 99 6.24 16.17 8.61
C PHE A 99 7.63 15.58 8.44
N GLU A 100 8.46 15.67 9.49
CA GLU A 100 9.84 15.21 9.45
C GLU A 100 9.93 13.67 9.53
N GLY A 101 8.86 13.01 9.98
CA GLY A 101 8.76 11.56 10.03
C GLY A 101 7.41 11.05 10.55
N THR A 102 7.35 9.74 10.80
CA THR A 102 6.11 9.03 11.17
C THR A 102 5.54 9.47 12.51
N ALA A 103 6.39 9.68 13.52
CA ALA A 103 5.97 10.15 14.84
C ALA A 103 5.58 11.63 14.82
N ASP A 104 6.23 12.41 13.95
CA ASP A 104 5.91 13.82 13.77
C ASP A 104 4.53 14.03 13.13
N ALA A 105 4.20 13.24 12.10
CA ALA A 105 2.86 13.24 11.51
C ALA A 105 1.75 13.04 12.56
N VAL A 106 1.94 12.07 13.47
CA VAL A 106 0.98 11.80 14.55
C VAL A 106 0.95 12.94 15.57
N ARG A 107 2.09 13.55 15.88
CA ARG A 107 2.20 14.68 16.81
C ARG A 107 1.34 15.87 16.39
N HIS A 108 1.34 16.20 15.10
CA HIS A 108 0.53 17.30 14.55
C HIS A 108 -0.98 17.07 14.74
N VAL A 109 -1.43 15.81 14.76
CA VAL A 109 -2.85 15.49 14.87
C VAL A 109 -3.32 15.20 16.29
N LEU A 110 -2.42 15.14 17.29
CA LEU A 110 -2.77 14.83 18.68
C LEU A 110 -3.92 15.70 19.24
N ARG A 111 -4.02 16.96 18.82
CA ARG A 111 -5.11 17.86 19.22
C ARG A 111 -6.50 17.30 18.85
N HIS A 112 -6.61 16.64 17.70
CA HIS A 112 -7.85 16.03 17.22
C HIS A 112 -8.19 14.74 17.98
N LEU A 113 -7.18 14.04 18.51
CA LEU A 113 -7.37 12.76 19.21
C LEU A 113 -7.66 12.95 20.70
N ARG A 114 -7.39 14.12 21.27
CA ARG A 114 -7.43 14.37 22.72
C ARG A 114 -8.80 14.09 23.33
N TYR A 115 -9.86 14.56 22.68
CA TYR A 115 -11.23 14.48 23.19
C TYR A 115 -11.98 13.23 22.69
N MET A 116 -11.31 12.37 21.92
CA MET A 116 -11.89 11.12 21.46
C MET A 116 -11.91 10.10 22.62
N PRO A 117 -13.01 9.37 22.86
CA PRO A 117 -13.15 8.49 24.02
C PRO A 117 -12.32 7.21 23.95
N GLN A 118 -11.76 6.85 22.78
CA GLN A 118 -11.00 5.62 22.60
C GLN A 118 -9.74 5.61 23.46
N GLU A 119 -9.49 4.48 24.13
CA GLU A 119 -8.32 4.27 24.99
C GLU A 119 -7.10 3.76 24.21
N TYR A 120 -7.31 3.24 23.00
CA TYR A 120 -6.29 2.64 22.17
C TYR A 120 -6.17 3.36 20.83
N VAL A 121 -4.94 3.47 20.33
CA VAL A 121 -4.63 4.05 19.02
C VAL A 121 -3.84 3.03 18.19
N LEU A 122 -4.41 2.61 17.06
CA LEU A 122 -3.78 1.75 16.07
C LEU A 122 -3.14 2.61 14.98
N ILE A 123 -1.83 2.49 14.80
CA ILE A 123 -1.06 3.20 13.80
C ILE A 123 -0.67 2.22 12.70
N LEU A 124 -1.03 2.55 11.46
CA LEU A 124 -0.84 1.72 10.27
C LEU A 124 -0.05 2.47 9.21
N SER A 125 0.66 1.72 8.36
CA SER A 125 1.19 2.26 7.11
C SER A 125 0.17 2.16 5.98
N GLY A 126 0.12 3.19 5.12
CA GLY A 126 -0.80 3.27 3.99
C GLY A 126 -0.36 2.56 2.71
N ASP A 127 0.74 1.82 2.75
CA ASP A 127 1.47 1.30 1.58
C ASP A 127 1.95 -0.16 1.70
N HIS A 128 1.44 -0.89 2.70
CA HIS A 128 1.73 -2.31 2.85
C HIS A 128 0.56 -3.14 2.29
N LEU A 129 0.89 -4.26 1.63
CA LEU A 129 -0.08 -5.24 1.15
C LEU A 129 -0.15 -6.42 2.12
N TYR A 130 -1.29 -6.59 2.80
CA TYR A 130 -1.54 -7.66 3.77
C TYR A 130 -3.02 -7.72 4.14
N LYS A 131 -3.45 -8.86 4.70
CA LYS A 131 -4.75 -9.03 5.35
C LYS A 131 -4.53 -9.43 6.80
N MET A 132 -5.06 -8.66 7.73
CA MET A 132 -4.85 -8.89 9.17
C MET A 132 -6.11 -8.53 9.94
N ASP A 133 -6.52 -9.44 10.84
CA ASP A 133 -7.55 -9.17 11.84
C ASP A 133 -6.90 -8.52 13.08
N TYR A 134 -7.11 -7.22 13.25
CA TYR A 134 -6.54 -6.47 14.36
C TYR A 134 -7.21 -6.79 15.71
N ARG A 135 -8.31 -7.54 15.73
CA ARG A 135 -8.95 -8.01 16.97
C ARG A 135 -8.05 -8.96 17.76
N GLU A 136 -7.27 -9.79 17.07
CA GLU A 136 -6.30 -10.69 17.69
C GLU A 136 -5.16 -9.92 18.35
N MET A 137 -4.62 -8.93 17.62
CA MET A 137 -3.57 -8.04 18.13
C MET A 137 -4.07 -7.23 19.34
N MET A 138 -5.31 -6.73 19.30
CA MET A 138 -5.95 -6.04 20.42
C MET A 138 -6.08 -6.96 21.65
N SER A 139 -6.59 -8.17 21.44
CA SER A 139 -6.75 -9.16 22.53
C SER A 139 -5.40 -9.47 23.19
N PHE A 140 -4.35 -9.63 22.40
CA PHE A 140 -2.99 -9.84 22.88
C PHE A 140 -2.46 -8.62 23.66
N HIS A 141 -2.71 -7.40 23.16
CA HIS A 141 -2.31 -6.15 23.81
C HIS A 141 -2.95 -6.00 25.20
N VAL A 142 -4.26 -6.21 25.29
CA VAL A 142 -5.02 -6.15 26.55
C VAL A 142 -4.55 -7.22 27.53
N LYS A 143 -4.42 -8.48 27.09
CA LYS A 143 -3.98 -9.61 27.93
C LYS A 143 -2.63 -9.36 28.59
N ASN A 144 -1.69 -8.72 27.88
CA ASN A 144 -0.36 -8.40 28.40
C ASN A 144 -0.30 -7.05 29.14
N ASN A 145 -1.43 -6.35 29.27
CA ASN A 145 -1.50 -4.96 29.74
C ASN A 145 -0.47 -4.06 29.04
N ALA A 146 -0.22 -4.32 27.75
CA ALA A 146 0.88 -3.70 27.02
C ALA A 146 0.69 -2.17 26.94
N ASP A 147 1.80 -1.44 26.95
CA ASP A 147 1.81 -0.01 26.65
C ASP A 147 1.84 0.20 25.13
N VAL A 148 2.58 -0.69 24.44
CA VAL A 148 2.67 -0.77 22.98
C VAL A 148 2.75 -2.22 22.53
N THR A 149 2.03 -2.57 21.46
CA THR A 149 2.22 -3.83 20.73
C THR A 149 2.63 -3.54 19.30
N ILE A 150 3.65 -4.24 18.80
CA ILE A 150 4.19 -4.11 17.44
C ILE A 150 3.87 -5.38 16.68
N ALA A 151 3.20 -5.29 15.52
CA ALA A 151 3.05 -6.46 14.66
C ALA A 151 4.40 -6.77 13.99
N SER A 152 4.79 -8.04 14.01
CA SER A 152 6.05 -8.52 13.45
C SER A 152 5.84 -9.69 12.52
N ILE A 153 6.74 -9.82 11.56
CA ILE A 153 6.77 -10.93 10.61
C ILE A 153 8.18 -11.52 10.57
N ALA A 154 8.26 -12.82 10.36
CA ALA A 154 9.53 -13.51 10.20
C ALA A 154 10.03 -13.33 8.76
N VAL A 155 11.24 -12.81 8.61
CA VAL A 155 11.86 -12.50 7.31
C VAL A 155 13.27 -13.06 7.21
N ASP A 156 13.75 -13.23 5.99
CA ASP A 156 15.14 -13.58 5.73
C ASP A 156 16.09 -12.39 6.02
N GLU A 157 17.40 -12.64 5.91
CA GLU A 157 18.42 -11.63 6.18
C GLU A 157 18.37 -10.43 5.22
N LYS A 158 18.04 -10.66 3.95
CA LYS A 158 18.00 -9.62 2.93
C LYS A 158 16.92 -8.60 3.25
N GLU A 159 15.73 -9.08 3.61
CA GLU A 159 14.61 -8.22 4.00
C GLU A 159 14.83 -7.61 5.40
N ALA A 160 15.45 -8.33 6.35
CA ALA A 160 15.75 -7.82 7.68
C ALA A 160 16.60 -6.53 7.67
N SER A 161 17.51 -6.38 6.70
CA SER A 161 18.33 -5.17 6.55
C SER A 161 17.53 -3.90 6.24
N ARG A 162 16.31 -4.05 5.71
CA ARG A 162 15.43 -2.95 5.29
C ARG A 162 14.40 -2.58 6.35
N MET A 163 14.31 -3.35 7.44
CA MET A 163 13.26 -3.27 8.44
C MET A 163 13.83 -3.08 9.86
N GLY A 164 12.96 -2.80 10.82
CA GLY A 164 13.31 -2.79 12.24
C GLY A 164 13.35 -4.20 12.81
N VAL A 165 14.52 -4.73 13.14
CA VAL A 165 14.69 -6.07 13.71
C VAL A 165 14.39 -6.04 15.21
N LEU A 166 13.51 -6.92 15.66
CA LEU A 166 12.99 -7.02 17.02
C LEU A 166 13.65 -8.16 17.79
N ASP A 167 14.29 -7.82 18.90
CA ASP A 167 14.84 -8.78 19.87
C ASP A 167 13.86 -8.95 21.03
N CYS A 168 13.18 -10.09 21.08
CA CYS A 168 12.11 -10.36 22.03
C CYS A 168 12.47 -11.50 23.00
N ALA A 169 11.93 -11.45 24.22
CA ALA A 169 11.99 -12.56 25.19
C ALA A 169 11.18 -13.79 24.71
N ALA A 170 10.86 -14.76 25.57
CA ALA A 170 9.93 -15.88 25.25
C ALA A 170 8.45 -15.55 25.53
N SER A 171 8.15 -14.49 26.28
CA SER A 171 6.79 -13.98 26.55
C SER A 171 6.17 -13.05 25.48
N GLY A 172 6.98 -12.24 24.82
CA GLY A 172 6.57 -11.29 23.77
C GLY A 172 7.22 -9.94 23.97
N ARG A 173 7.71 -9.72 25.19
CA ARG A 173 8.34 -8.49 25.63
C ARG A 173 9.58 -8.19 24.79
N LEU A 174 9.60 -7.01 24.22
CA LEU A 174 10.71 -6.48 23.44
C LEU A 174 11.85 -6.11 24.39
N LYS A 175 13.04 -6.65 24.15
CA LYS A 175 14.28 -6.30 24.86
C LYS A 175 15.02 -5.17 24.15
N ARG A 176 15.02 -5.21 22.81
CA ARG A 176 15.73 -4.25 21.97
C ARG A 176 15.13 -4.24 20.57
N ILE A 177 15.19 -3.10 19.92
CA ILE A 177 14.92 -2.94 18.49
C ILE A 177 16.16 -2.34 17.82
N VAL A 178 16.47 -2.82 16.62
CA VAL A 178 17.54 -2.29 15.78
C VAL A 178 16.94 -1.93 14.42
N GLU A 179 16.82 -0.63 14.16
CA GLU A 179 16.25 -0.11 12.91
C GLU A 179 17.25 -0.26 11.76
N LYS A 180 16.88 -0.98 10.70
CA LYS A 180 17.65 -1.13 9.44
C LYS A 180 19.13 -1.49 9.65
N PRO A 181 19.42 -2.64 10.29
CA PRO A 181 20.79 -3.06 10.53
C PRO A 181 21.51 -3.35 9.21
N GLU A 182 22.69 -2.76 9.01
CA GLU A 182 23.53 -3.04 7.84
C GLU A 182 23.94 -4.51 7.73
N ASN A 183 24.09 -5.18 8.87
CA ASN A 183 24.45 -6.60 8.94
C ASN A 183 23.58 -7.34 9.98
N PRO A 184 22.40 -7.84 9.59
CA PRO A 184 21.52 -8.59 10.48
C PRO A 184 22.17 -9.88 11.01
N ALA A 185 23.08 -10.54 10.28
CA ALA A 185 23.79 -11.74 10.77
C ALA A 185 24.49 -11.54 12.11
N ARG A 186 25.01 -10.33 12.38
CA ARG A 186 25.66 -9.98 13.65
C ARG A 186 24.67 -9.83 14.81
N LEU A 187 23.38 -9.66 14.52
CA LEU A 187 22.35 -9.67 15.54
C LEU A 187 22.19 -11.10 16.06
N ARG A 188 22.47 -11.30 17.36
CA ARG A 188 22.17 -12.53 18.11
C ARG A 188 20.68 -12.63 18.42
N VAL A 189 19.86 -12.47 17.40
CA VAL A 189 18.39 -12.51 17.47
C VAL A 189 17.93 -13.65 16.57
N LYS A 190 17.00 -14.46 17.08
CA LYS A 190 16.32 -15.50 16.31
C LYS A 190 14.84 -15.18 16.27
N ALA A 191 14.21 -15.34 15.10
CA ALA A 191 12.77 -15.38 15.02
C ALA A 191 12.23 -16.44 16.00
N ARG A 192 11.18 -16.08 16.73
CA ARG A 192 10.66 -16.92 17.83
C ARG A 192 10.02 -18.21 17.34
N THR A 193 9.40 -18.17 16.17
CA THR A 193 8.75 -19.36 15.60
C THR A 193 8.67 -19.25 14.09
N ILE A 194 9.32 -20.16 13.38
CA ILE A 194 8.83 -20.59 12.06
C ILE A 194 8.68 -22.10 12.14
N LYS A 195 7.44 -22.57 12.23
CA LYS A 195 7.16 -24.00 12.05
C LYS A 195 7.49 -24.35 10.59
N GLY A 196 8.42 -25.28 10.37
CA GLY A 196 8.77 -25.77 9.04
C GLY A 196 9.93 -25.06 8.33
N ALA A 197 10.58 -24.07 8.95
CA ALA A 197 11.83 -23.54 8.41
C ALA A 197 12.92 -24.63 8.49
N GLY A 198 13.48 -25.03 7.34
CA GLY A 198 14.64 -25.91 7.29
C GLY A 198 15.78 -25.40 8.17
N LYS A 199 16.54 -26.30 8.78
CA LYS A 199 17.58 -26.02 9.80
C LYS A 199 18.67 -25.01 9.38
N SER A 200 18.74 -24.60 8.10
CA SER A 200 19.79 -23.78 7.51
C SER A 200 19.47 -22.29 7.34
N ALA A 201 18.19 -21.87 7.36
CA ALA A 201 17.83 -20.47 7.13
C ALA A 201 17.65 -19.70 8.45
N LYS A 202 18.44 -18.64 8.65
CA LYS A 202 18.32 -17.74 9.80
C LYS A 202 17.27 -16.67 9.50
N TYR A 203 16.19 -16.68 10.28
CA TYR A 203 15.11 -15.71 10.16
C TYR A 203 15.13 -14.70 11.31
N TYR A 204 14.64 -13.50 11.02
CA TYR A 204 14.56 -12.37 11.94
C TYR A 204 13.11 -11.96 12.12
N ASN A 205 12.72 -11.62 13.35
CA ASN A 205 11.44 -10.95 13.59
C ASN A 205 11.59 -9.47 13.22
N ALA A 206 10.88 -9.02 12.21
CA ALA A 206 10.94 -7.65 11.72
C ALA A 206 9.62 -6.90 11.95
N SER A 207 9.70 -5.64 12.32
CA SER A 207 8.55 -4.74 12.51
C SER A 207 7.85 -4.48 11.18
N MET A 208 6.54 -4.71 11.14
CA MET A 208 5.69 -4.43 9.97
C MET A 208 5.26 -2.96 9.88
N GLY A 209 5.69 -2.09 10.81
CA GLY A 209 5.21 -0.72 10.89
C GLY A 209 3.76 -0.58 11.36
N ILE A 210 3.24 -1.59 12.07
CA ILE A 210 1.89 -1.63 12.64
C ILE A 210 2.02 -1.60 14.15
N TYR A 211 1.44 -0.58 14.78
CA TYR A 211 1.60 -0.34 16.21
C TYR A 211 0.26 -0.11 16.89
N LEU A 212 0.01 -0.81 18.00
CA LEU A 212 -1.14 -0.57 18.87
C LEU A 212 -0.64 0.07 20.17
N PHE A 213 -1.04 1.30 20.43
CA PHE A 213 -0.68 2.07 21.61
C PHE A 213 -1.86 2.20 22.57
N LYS A 214 -1.56 2.23 23.87
CA LYS A 214 -2.42 2.97 24.81
C LYS A 214 -2.35 4.46 24.50
N LYS A 215 -3.50 5.12 24.39
CA LYS A 215 -3.60 6.54 24.04
C LYS A 215 -2.77 7.40 24.99
N ASP A 216 -2.87 7.20 26.30
CA ASP A 216 -2.13 8.02 27.27
C ASP A 216 -0.61 7.87 27.13
N VAL A 217 -0.12 6.67 26.80
CA VAL A 217 1.30 6.42 26.54
C VAL A 217 1.76 7.15 25.27
N LEU A 218 0.94 7.11 24.22
CA LEU A 218 1.21 7.83 22.97
C LEU A 218 1.27 9.35 23.19
N PHE A 219 0.32 9.89 23.95
CA PHE A 219 0.30 11.32 24.30
C PHE A 219 1.50 11.71 25.18
N ASP A 220 1.80 10.93 26.21
CA ASP A 220 2.94 11.15 27.12
C ASP A 220 4.26 11.23 26.33
N ILE A 221 4.51 10.26 25.45
CA ILE A 221 5.78 10.22 24.73
C ILE A 221 5.89 11.31 23.66
N LEU A 222 4.82 11.57 22.89
CA LEU A 222 4.88 12.53 21.77
C LEU A 222 4.82 13.99 22.22
N THR A 223 4.28 14.29 23.40
CA THR A 223 4.31 15.65 23.97
C THR A 223 5.65 15.99 24.63
N LYS A 224 6.36 14.99 25.17
CA LYS A 224 7.65 15.17 25.85
C LYS A 224 8.86 15.06 24.94
N THR A 225 8.69 14.68 23.67
CA THR A 225 9.79 14.54 22.72
C THR A 225 9.45 15.18 21.37
N LYS A 226 10.46 15.66 20.67
CA LYS A 226 10.36 16.15 19.28
C LYS A 226 10.97 15.17 18.27
N THR A 227 11.12 13.90 18.64
CA THR A 227 11.70 12.91 17.74
C THR A 227 10.75 12.61 16.57
N ALA A 228 11.33 12.40 15.39
CA ALA A 228 10.56 12.35 14.15
C ALA A 228 9.98 10.97 13.80
N ASP A 229 10.52 9.86 14.32
CA ASP A 229 10.22 8.51 13.81
C ASP A 229 9.90 7.48 14.90
N PHE A 230 8.88 6.64 14.65
CA PHE A 230 8.45 5.61 15.58
C PHE A 230 9.49 4.50 15.76
N GLY A 231 9.98 3.91 14.65
CA GLY A 231 10.89 2.76 14.66
C GLY A 231 12.27 3.14 15.18
N LYS A 232 12.82 4.24 14.66
CA LYS A 232 14.17 4.70 14.98
C LYS A 232 14.30 5.34 16.36
N HIS A 233 13.25 6.00 16.87
CA HIS A 233 13.35 6.81 18.09
C HIS A 233 12.34 6.42 19.17
N ILE A 234 11.03 6.44 18.88
CA ILE A 234 10.00 6.26 19.91
C ILE A 234 10.06 4.87 20.55
N LEU A 235 10.08 3.81 19.76
CA LEU A 235 10.09 2.43 20.27
C LEU A 235 11.35 2.14 21.11
N PRO A 236 12.59 2.46 20.66
CA PRO A 236 13.78 2.32 21.51
C PRO A 236 13.68 3.11 22.82
N MET A 237 13.12 4.32 22.81
CA MET A 237 12.97 5.13 24.03
C MET A 237 12.00 4.49 25.02
N LEU A 238 10.90 3.91 24.55
CA LEU A 238 9.92 3.23 25.41
C LEU A 238 10.54 1.97 26.04
N VAL A 239 11.31 1.20 25.28
CA VAL A 239 12.06 0.04 25.80
C VAL A 239 13.08 0.47 26.86
N LYS A 240 13.85 1.54 26.62
CA LYS A 240 14.82 2.09 27.60
C LYS A 240 14.16 2.59 28.89
N LYS A 241 12.90 3.04 28.82
CA LYS A 241 12.09 3.47 29.97
C LYS A 241 11.31 2.32 30.63
N ASP A 242 11.65 1.07 30.30
CA ASP A 242 11.02 -0.16 30.80
C ASP A 242 9.48 -0.23 30.60
N ARG A 243 8.97 0.49 29.60
CA ARG A 243 7.55 0.41 29.22
C ARG A 243 7.24 -0.99 28.69
N ARG A 244 5.99 -1.43 28.84
CA ARG A 244 5.52 -2.75 28.40
C ARG A 244 5.35 -2.80 26.88
N VAL A 245 6.46 -2.94 26.15
CA VAL A 245 6.47 -3.09 24.70
C VAL A 245 6.50 -4.57 24.33
N TYR A 246 5.57 -5.01 23.50
CA TYR A 246 5.44 -6.40 23.08
C TYR A 246 5.43 -6.54 21.56
N SER A 247 5.90 -7.68 21.06
CA SER A 247 5.74 -8.09 19.66
C SER A 247 4.60 -9.10 19.52
N PHE A 248 3.71 -8.83 18.56
CA PHE A 248 2.65 -9.74 18.12
C PHE A 248 3.06 -10.34 16.77
N GLU A 249 3.15 -11.66 16.70
CA GLU A 249 3.58 -12.35 15.48
C GLU A 249 2.41 -12.47 14.50
N PHE A 250 2.62 -11.93 13.29
CA PHE A 250 1.70 -12.07 12.18
C PHE A 250 2.13 -13.23 11.29
N HIS A 251 1.15 -14.04 10.91
CA HIS A 251 1.31 -15.14 9.97
C HIS A 251 0.43 -14.88 8.76
N GLY A 252 1.06 -14.65 7.61
CA GLY A 252 0.32 -14.38 6.37
C GLY A 252 1.19 -13.64 5.37
N TYR A 253 0.58 -13.31 4.23
CA TYR A 253 1.22 -12.50 3.22
C TYR A 253 1.38 -11.06 3.71
N TRP A 254 2.60 -10.53 3.60
CA TRP A 254 2.90 -9.12 3.82
C TRP A 254 3.97 -8.67 2.83
N ARG A 255 3.81 -7.47 2.28
CA ARG A 255 4.81 -6.85 1.40
C ARG A 255 4.82 -5.33 1.54
N ASP A 256 6.00 -4.71 1.63
CA ASP A 256 6.18 -3.26 1.50
C ASP A 256 6.13 -2.86 0.01
N VAL A 257 5.09 -2.12 -0.37
CA VAL A 257 4.94 -1.56 -1.72
C VAL A 257 5.66 -0.21 -1.79
N GLY A 258 6.98 -0.26 -1.57
CA GLY A 258 7.88 0.88 -1.44
C GLY A 258 8.56 1.33 -2.73
N THR A 259 8.76 0.43 -3.70
CA THR A 259 9.52 0.66 -4.95
C THR A 259 8.73 0.19 -6.16
N ILE A 260 9.15 0.58 -7.37
CA ILE A 260 8.48 0.15 -8.61
C ILE A 260 8.53 -1.38 -8.74
N SER A 261 9.70 -1.99 -8.53
CA SER A 261 9.84 -3.44 -8.46
C SER A 261 8.89 -4.08 -7.47
N SER A 262 8.81 -3.58 -6.23
CA SER A 262 7.97 -4.22 -5.21
C SER A 262 6.48 -4.06 -5.51
N TYR A 263 6.05 -2.94 -6.10
CA TYR A 263 4.69 -2.73 -6.61
C TYR A 263 4.34 -3.67 -7.76
N TYR A 264 5.26 -3.83 -8.72
CA TYR A 264 5.06 -4.73 -9.85
C TYR A 264 4.92 -6.18 -9.38
N GLU A 265 5.86 -6.65 -8.58
CA GLU A 265 5.86 -8.03 -8.05
C GLU A 265 4.65 -8.28 -7.13
N ALA A 266 4.23 -7.29 -6.33
CA ALA A 266 3.00 -7.37 -5.53
C ALA A 266 1.74 -7.53 -6.39
N SER A 267 1.72 -6.90 -7.56
CA SER A 267 0.59 -7.00 -8.50
C SER A 267 0.59 -8.35 -9.23
N MET A 268 1.77 -8.89 -9.53
CA MET A 268 1.93 -10.24 -10.10
C MET A 268 1.60 -11.33 -9.09
N ASP A 269 1.84 -11.11 -7.79
CA ASP A 269 1.46 -12.02 -6.69
C ASP A 269 -0.07 -12.22 -6.55
N LEU A 270 -0.89 -11.43 -7.27
CA LEU A 270 -2.34 -11.58 -7.39
C LEU A 270 -2.76 -12.63 -8.42
N LEU A 271 -1.84 -13.02 -9.30
CA LEU A 271 -2.08 -13.95 -10.39
C LEU A 271 -1.74 -15.38 -9.96
N GLY A 272 -2.11 -16.35 -10.79
CA GLY A 272 -1.98 -17.78 -10.55
C GLY A 272 -3.27 -18.41 -10.03
N GLU A 273 -3.35 -19.74 -10.10
CA GLU A 273 -4.47 -20.52 -9.54
C GLU A 273 -4.55 -20.37 -8.01
N THR A 274 -3.38 -20.34 -7.36
CA THR A 274 -3.24 -20.10 -5.92
C THR A 274 -2.42 -18.84 -5.68
N PRO A 275 -3.03 -17.64 -5.78
CA PRO A 275 -2.30 -16.38 -5.64
C PRO A 275 -1.77 -16.21 -4.22
N LYS A 276 -0.58 -15.59 -4.08
CA LYS A 276 0.02 -15.34 -2.77
C LYS A 276 -0.79 -14.33 -1.96
N PHE A 277 -1.45 -13.39 -2.65
CA PHE A 277 -2.40 -12.46 -2.07
C PHE A 277 -3.79 -12.66 -2.68
N ASN A 278 -4.63 -13.45 -2.00
CA ASN A 278 -5.94 -13.82 -2.50
C ASN A 278 -6.96 -12.67 -2.33
N LEU A 279 -7.54 -12.20 -3.43
CA LEU A 279 -8.62 -11.21 -3.44
C LEU A 279 -10.02 -11.83 -3.24
N PHE A 280 -10.17 -13.14 -3.44
CA PHE A 280 -11.42 -13.91 -3.42
C PHE A 280 -11.70 -14.54 -2.05
N ASP A 281 -11.46 -13.80 -0.98
CA ASP A 281 -11.73 -14.24 0.40
C ASP A 281 -12.78 -13.30 1.00
N GLU A 282 -13.98 -13.85 1.19
CA GLU A 282 -15.15 -13.13 1.71
C GLU A 282 -14.98 -12.72 3.18
N GLY A 283 -14.25 -13.51 3.97
CA GLY A 283 -14.00 -13.21 5.39
C GLY A 283 -13.08 -12.00 5.60
N ALA A 284 -12.28 -11.67 4.58
CA ALA A 284 -11.39 -10.51 4.57
C ALA A 284 -11.45 -9.78 3.21
N ALA A 285 -12.66 -9.50 2.73
CA ALA A 285 -12.87 -8.81 1.47
C ALA A 285 -12.30 -7.39 1.50
N LEU A 286 -11.74 -6.94 0.37
CA LEU A 286 -11.33 -5.54 0.21
C LEU A 286 -12.51 -4.69 -0.22
N VAL A 287 -12.76 -3.61 0.52
CA VAL A 287 -13.78 -2.60 0.23
C VAL A 287 -13.14 -1.50 -0.62
N THR A 288 -13.82 -1.09 -1.69
CA THR A 288 -13.42 0.03 -2.54
C THR A 288 -14.64 0.73 -3.13
N ARG A 289 -14.41 1.81 -3.87
CA ARG A 289 -15.49 2.61 -4.46
C ARG A 289 -16.41 1.75 -5.34
N ALA A 290 -17.70 1.75 -5.03
CA ALA A 290 -18.73 1.25 -5.94
C ALA A 290 -18.85 2.19 -7.15
N ARG A 291 -18.45 1.70 -8.33
CA ARG A 291 -18.44 2.51 -9.57
C ARG A 291 -19.59 2.21 -10.52
N PHE A 292 -20.36 1.14 -10.27
CA PHE A 292 -21.47 0.69 -11.10
C PHE A 292 -21.12 0.65 -12.60
N LEU A 293 -19.94 0.12 -12.91
CA LEU A 293 -19.48 -0.01 -14.28
C LEU A 293 -20.24 -1.13 -14.99
N PRO A 294 -20.44 -1.03 -16.32
CA PRO A 294 -20.99 -2.14 -17.08
C PRO A 294 -20.06 -3.37 -17.02
N PRO A 295 -20.56 -4.56 -17.34
CA PRO A 295 -19.73 -5.74 -17.51
C PRO A 295 -18.61 -5.50 -18.53
N THR A 296 -17.49 -6.18 -18.34
CA THR A 296 -16.41 -6.18 -19.32
C THR A 296 -16.83 -6.94 -20.58
N LYS A 297 -16.60 -6.32 -21.75
CA LYS A 297 -16.84 -6.90 -23.06
C LYS A 297 -15.53 -7.44 -23.64
N ILE A 298 -15.51 -8.73 -23.97
CA ILE A 298 -14.38 -9.42 -24.57
C ILE A 298 -14.87 -10.04 -25.88
N ALA A 299 -14.18 -9.79 -26.99
CA ALA A 299 -14.53 -10.33 -28.30
C ALA A 299 -13.29 -10.91 -28.98
N ASP A 300 -13.30 -12.22 -29.25
CA ASP A 300 -12.25 -12.89 -30.02
C ASP A 300 -10.83 -12.72 -29.41
N SER A 301 -10.71 -12.88 -28.09
CA SER A 301 -9.45 -12.67 -27.35
C SER A 301 -9.00 -13.92 -26.61
N HIS A 302 -7.68 -14.04 -26.43
CA HIS A 302 -7.06 -15.10 -25.63
C HIS A 302 -6.54 -14.52 -24.32
N LEU A 303 -7.00 -15.06 -23.19
CA LEU A 303 -6.62 -14.61 -21.85
C LEU A 303 -6.02 -15.77 -21.06
N VAL A 304 -4.80 -15.58 -20.53
CA VAL A 304 -4.12 -16.58 -19.71
C VAL A 304 -3.61 -15.93 -18.45
N ASN A 305 -3.90 -16.54 -17.29
CA ASN A 305 -3.38 -16.12 -15.99
C ASN A 305 -3.50 -14.60 -15.71
N SER A 306 -4.67 -14.01 -15.96
CA SER A 306 -4.83 -12.56 -15.96
C SER A 306 -6.08 -12.11 -15.21
N LEU A 307 -6.01 -10.93 -14.59
CA LEU A 307 -7.14 -10.29 -13.91
C LEU A 307 -7.70 -9.16 -14.78
N ILE A 308 -8.99 -9.23 -15.09
CA ILE A 308 -9.67 -8.18 -15.86
C ILE A 308 -10.71 -7.50 -14.98
N ALA A 309 -10.53 -6.21 -14.73
CA ALA A 309 -11.46 -5.41 -13.94
C ALA A 309 -12.71 -5.01 -14.76
N ASP A 310 -13.65 -4.32 -14.09
CA ASP A 310 -14.96 -3.97 -14.64
C ASP A 310 -14.89 -2.93 -15.75
N GLY A 311 -15.86 -3.01 -16.67
CA GLY A 311 -16.11 -2.01 -17.69
C GLY A 311 -15.08 -1.97 -18.82
N CYS A 312 -14.28 -3.00 -19.02
CA CYS A 312 -13.27 -3.06 -20.08
C CYS A 312 -13.89 -3.39 -21.46
N GLN A 313 -13.19 -2.99 -22.53
CA GLN A 313 -13.50 -3.31 -23.92
C GLN A 313 -12.27 -3.92 -24.57
N ILE A 314 -12.28 -5.22 -24.80
CA ILE A 314 -11.13 -5.99 -25.31
C ILE A 314 -11.56 -6.70 -26.59
N ARG A 315 -10.80 -6.55 -27.67
CA ARG A 315 -11.09 -7.18 -28.96
C ARG A 315 -9.81 -7.73 -29.59
N LYS A 316 -9.83 -8.98 -30.09
CA LYS A 316 -8.73 -9.57 -30.86
C LYS A 316 -7.35 -9.42 -30.20
N ALA A 317 -7.29 -9.63 -28.90
CA ALA A 317 -6.10 -9.37 -28.10
C ALA A 317 -5.61 -10.63 -27.38
N VAL A 318 -4.31 -10.73 -27.17
CA VAL A 318 -3.66 -11.76 -26.37
C VAL A 318 -3.18 -11.12 -25.08
N ILE A 319 -3.68 -11.58 -23.93
CA ILE A 319 -3.32 -11.03 -22.62
C ILE A 319 -2.87 -12.17 -21.71
N GLU A 320 -1.60 -12.12 -21.31
CA GLU A 320 -0.95 -13.17 -20.53
C GLU A 320 -0.30 -12.60 -19.28
N ASN A 321 -0.49 -13.28 -18.15
CA ASN A 321 0.15 -12.93 -16.88
C ASN A 321 0.04 -11.43 -16.53
N SER A 322 -1.15 -10.84 -16.70
CA SER A 322 -1.33 -9.39 -16.65
C SER A 322 -2.55 -8.96 -15.83
N VAL A 323 -2.49 -7.73 -15.32
CA VAL A 323 -3.59 -7.10 -14.59
C VAL A 323 -4.14 -5.95 -15.42
N ILE A 324 -5.39 -6.05 -15.86
CA ILE A 324 -6.09 -5.06 -16.67
C ILE A 324 -7.11 -4.32 -15.83
N GLY A 325 -6.83 -3.04 -15.58
CA GLY A 325 -7.62 -2.19 -14.71
C GLY A 325 -8.88 -1.64 -15.36
N LEU A 326 -9.70 -1.00 -14.53
CA LEU A 326 -11.04 -0.53 -14.87
C LEU A 326 -11.11 0.27 -16.20
N ARG A 327 -12.17 0.08 -16.99
CA ARG A 327 -12.43 0.84 -18.23
C ARG A 327 -11.32 0.77 -19.29
N SER A 328 -10.44 -0.23 -19.23
CA SER A 328 -9.39 -0.39 -20.24
C SER A 328 -10.01 -0.70 -21.60
N ARG A 329 -9.45 -0.08 -22.65
CA ARG A 329 -9.83 -0.32 -24.04
C ARG A 329 -8.61 -0.84 -24.79
N ILE A 330 -8.69 -2.10 -25.22
CA ILE A 330 -7.60 -2.82 -25.87
C ILE A 330 -8.09 -3.20 -27.27
N MET A 331 -7.40 -2.70 -28.28
CA MET A 331 -7.76 -2.85 -29.68
C MET A 331 -7.13 -4.11 -30.29
N ASP A 332 -7.34 -4.29 -31.59
CA ASP A 332 -7.12 -5.55 -32.29
C ASP A 332 -5.63 -5.87 -32.42
N ASN A 333 -5.31 -7.16 -32.48
CA ASN A 333 -3.96 -7.64 -32.68
C ASN A 333 -2.96 -7.14 -31.62
N THR A 334 -3.45 -6.72 -30.45
CA THR A 334 -2.62 -6.27 -29.33
C THR A 334 -2.21 -7.43 -28.44
N THR A 335 -0.93 -7.47 -28.05
CA THR A 335 -0.39 -8.43 -27.09
C THR A 335 0.07 -7.72 -25.83
N ILE A 336 -0.42 -8.16 -24.67
CA ILE A 336 -0.01 -7.65 -23.36
C ILE A 336 0.46 -8.82 -22.51
N LYS A 337 1.73 -8.79 -22.09
CA LYS A 337 2.36 -9.86 -21.34
C LYS A 337 3.09 -9.31 -20.12
N ASP A 338 2.97 -10.01 -18.99
CA ASP A 338 3.70 -9.67 -17.76
C ASP A 338 3.49 -8.19 -17.35
N SER A 339 2.28 -7.65 -17.53
CA SER A 339 2.09 -6.18 -17.49
C SER A 339 0.89 -5.75 -16.65
N ILE A 340 0.94 -4.49 -16.21
CA ILE A 340 -0.08 -3.87 -15.37
C ILE A 340 -0.64 -2.68 -16.12
N VAL A 341 -1.90 -2.75 -16.52
CA VAL A 341 -2.65 -1.59 -17.04
C VAL A 341 -3.51 -1.07 -15.89
N ILE A 342 -3.22 0.12 -15.36
CA ILE A 342 -3.96 0.67 -14.22
C ILE A 342 -5.42 1.01 -14.59
N GLY A 343 -5.68 1.29 -15.88
CA GLY A 343 -7.01 1.55 -16.42
C GLY A 343 -7.35 3.03 -16.52
N ASN A 344 -8.64 3.37 -16.64
CA ASN A 344 -9.08 4.72 -16.96
C ASN A 344 -10.08 5.27 -15.93
N ASP A 345 -9.92 6.55 -15.60
CA ASP A 345 -10.83 7.28 -14.72
C ASP A 345 -12.20 7.54 -15.39
N TYR A 346 -12.24 7.54 -16.73
CA TYR A 346 -13.41 7.79 -17.58
C TYR A 346 -13.34 6.97 -18.88
N TYR A 347 -14.46 6.80 -19.58
CA TYR A 347 -14.48 6.21 -20.94
C TYR A 347 -14.04 7.20 -22.02
N GLN A 348 -14.42 8.46 -21.86
CA GLN A 348 -14.14 9.54 -22.79
C GLN A 348 -13.94 10.81 -21.97
N ALA A 349 -12.96 11.63 -22.33
CA ALA A 349 -12.80 12.97 -21.78
C ALA A 349 -12.75 13.99 -22.91
N ARG A 350 -13.33 15.16 -22.65
CA ARG A 350 -13.21 16.31 -23.53
C ARG A 350 -11.95 17.08 -23.15
N SER A 351 -11.05 17.26 -24.11
CA SER A 351 -9.88 18.14 -23.99
C SER A 351 -9.81 19.01 -25.23
N GLU A 352 -9.68 20.33 -25.06
CA GLU A 352 -9.52 21.29 -26.17
C GLU A 352 -10.59 21.12 -27.28
N GLY A 353 -11.83 20.83 -26.89
CA GLY A 353 -12.94 20.62 -27.82
C GLY A 353 -12.97 19.26 -28.53
N LYS A 354 -11.91 18.43 -28.44
CA LYS A 354 -11.86 17.06 -28.97
C LYS A 354 -12.23 16.04 -27.90
N MET A 355 -12.94 14.99 -28.30
CA MET A 355 -13.22 13.85 -27.43
C MET A 355 -12.07 12.85 -27.53
N SER A 356 -11.29 12.71 -26.46
CA SER A 356 -10.25 11.70 -26.36
C SER A 356 -10.76 10.47 -25.62
N ARG A 357 -10.45 9.30 -26.15
CA ARG A 357 -10.75 8.00 -25.54
C ARG A 357 -9.44 7.30 -25.27
N PRO A 358 -8.97 7.23 -24.02
CA PRO A 358 -7.81 6.43 -23.66
C PRO A 358 -7.97 5.00 -24.16
N HIS A 359 -6.97 4.50 -24.86
CA HIS A 359 -6.96 3.15 -25.43
C HIS A 359 -5.54 2.67 -25.69
N ILE A 360 -5.39 1.35 -25.81
CA ILE A 360 -4.20 0.69 -26.33
C ILE A 360 -4.51 0.30 -27.78
N GLY A 361 -3.81 0.93 -28.73
CA GLY A 361 -4.04 0.84 -30.17
C GLY A 361 -3.80 -0.54 -30.76
N GLU A 362 -4.17 -0.68 -32.03
CA GLU A 362 -4.04 -1.94 -32.77
C GLU A 362 -2.58 -2.35 -32.91
N GLY A 363 -2.28 -3.66 -32.87
CA GLY A 363 -0.95 -4.18 -33.16
C GLY A 363 0.11 -3.80 -32.12
N VAL A 364 -0.30 -3.29 -30.96
CA VAL A 364 0.60 -2.90 -29.88
C VAL A 364 1.13 -4.14 -29.15
N ILE A 365 2.42 -4.13 -28.81
CA ILE A 365 3.04 -5.16 -27.98
C ILE A 365 3.52 -4.51 -26.69
N ILE A 366 3.12 -5.05 -25.55
CA ILE A 366 3.53 -4.59 -24.21
C ILE A 366 4.05 -5.78 -23.42
N GLU A 367 5.30 -5.70 -22.98
CA GLU A 367 5.96 -6.71 -22.16
C GLU A 367 6.60 -6.06 -20.93
N ARG A 368 6.37 -6.62 -19.74
CA ARG A 368 6.96 -6.17 -18.47
C ARG A 368 6.86 -4.66 -18.24
N ALA A 369 5.65 -4.12 -18.33
CA ALA A 369 5.40 -2.69 -18.18
C ALA A 369 4.26 -2.35 -17.22
N ILE A 370 4.26 -1.10 -16.74
CA ILE A 370 3.17 -0.46 -16.03
C ILE A 370 2.63 0.67 -16.90
N VAL A 371 1.41 0.49 -17.41
CA VAL A 371 0.67 1.53 -18.12
C VAL A 371 -0.22 2.24 -17.11
N ASP A 372 0.09 3.50 -16.82
CA ASP A 372 -0.67 4.30 -15.87
C ASP A 372 -2.03 4.75 -16.44
N LYS A 373 -2.75 5.56 -15.70
CA LYS A 373 -4.13 5.93 -16.00
C LYS A 373 -4.26 6.81 -17.23
N ASN A 374 -5.37 6.64 -17.93
CA ASN A 374 -5.80 7.55 -19.01
C ASN A 374 -4.77 7.65 -20.14
N VAL A 375 -3.95 6.62 -20.34
CA VAL A 375 -2.94 6.56 -21.40
C VAL A 375 -3.60 6.21 -22.72
N THR A 376 -3.14 6.85 -23.79
CA THR A 376 -3.43 6.48 -25.17
C THR A 376 -2.16 6.00 -25.84
N ILE A 377 -2.11 4.74 -26.25
CA ILE A 377 -0.99 4.15 -26.99
C ILE A 377 -1.42 4.05 -28.45
N GLY A 378 -0.71 4.74 -29.35
CA GLY A 378 -0.93 4.64 -30.79
C GLY A 378 -0.70 3.23 -31.33
N SER A 379 -1.21 2.94 -32.53
CA SER A 379 -1.08 1.62 -33.14
C SER A 379 0.37 1.22 -33.40
N PHE A 380 0.63 -0.08 -33.39
CA PHE A 380 1.90 -0.72 -33.74
C PHE A 380 3.11 -0.29 -32.90
N CYS A 381 2.86 0.19 -31.68
CA CYS A 381 3.92 0.48 -30.73
C CYS A 381 4.45 -0.79 -30.07
N GLN A 382 5.74 -0.78 -29.71
CA GLN A 382 6.39 -1.89 -29.03
C GLN A 382 7.03 -1.39 -27.73
N ILE A 383 6.59 -1.95 -26.61
CA ILE A 383 7.16 -1.72 -25.29
C ILE A 383 7.73 -3.08 -24.84
N THR A 384 9.04 -3.27 -25.00
CA THR A 384 9.67 -4.58 -24.77
C THR A 384 10.16 -4.74 -23.33
N ASP A 385 10.44 -5.98 -22.90
CA ASP A 385 11.00 -6.26 -21.58
C ASP A 385 12.35 -5.54 -21.38
N LYS A 386 12.46 -4.78 -20.28
CA LYS A 386 13.64 -3.99 -19.88
C LYS A 386 14.34 -4.51 -18.63
N ARG A 387 14.16 -5.78 -18.24
CA ARG A 387 14.72 -6.36 -16.99
C ARG A 387 16.21 -6.15 -16.79
N ASN A 388 16.98 -6.01 -17.87
CA ASN A 388 18.42 -5.79 -17.86
C ASN A 388 18.83 -4.35 -18.21
N ALA A 389 17.87 -3.44 -18.39
CA ALA A 389 18.14 -2.04 -18.71
C ALA A 389 18.38 -1.23 -17.42
N ALA A 390 19.26 -0.23 -17.54
CA ALA A 390 19.43 0.77 -16.50
C ALA A 390 18.22 1.70 -16.41
N ASP A 391 18.07 2.35 -15.26
CA ASP A 391 17.05 3.37 -15.06
C ASP A 391 17.22 4.50 -16.09
N ARG A 392 16.11 4.93 -16.69
CA ARG A 392 16.09 5.95 -17.74
C ARG A 392 14.87 6.84 -17.62
N ASP A 393 15.05 8.11 -17.95
CA ASP A 393 13.98 9.09 -18.06
C ASP A 393 13.77 9.40 -19.54
N GLY A 394 12.54 9.20 -20.01
CA GLY A 394 12.09 9.63 -21.33
C GLY A 394 10.95 10.63 -21.19
N ASP A 395 10.57 11.26 -22.30
CA ASP A 395 9.51 12.28 -22.28
C ASP A 395 8.13 11.69 -21.96
N LEU A 396 7.90 10.45 -22.42
CA LEU A 396 6.61 9.75 -22.33
C LEU A 396 6.62 8.57 -21.35
N TYR A 397 7.80 8.11 -20.96
CA TYR A 397 7.99 6.90 -20.16
C TYR A 397 9.20 7.01 -19.24
N TYR A 398 9.26 6.11 -18.27
CA TYR A 398 10.42 5.92 -17.41
C TYR A 398 10.78 4.43 -17.39
N ILE A 399 12.05 4.12 -17.15
CA ILE A 399 12.49 2.76 -16.79
C ILE A 399 12.98 2.84 -15.35
N ARG A 400 12.43 1.99 -14.48
CA ARG A 400 12.83 1.83 -13.09
C ARG A 400 12.84 0.37 -12.72
N ASP A 401 13.92 -0.10 -12.08
CA ASP A 401 14.07 -1.50 -11.66
C ASP A 401 13.83 -2.51 -12.82
N GLY A 402 14.19 -2.13 -14.05
CA GLY A 402 13.98 -2.93 -15.26
C GLY A 402 12.51 -3.09 -15.69
N ILE A 403 11.63 -2.18 -15.26
CA ILE A 403 10.22 -2.12 -15.64
C ILE A 403 9.96 -0.80 -16.37
N THR A 404 9.30 -0.87 -17.53
CA THR A 404 8.86 0.34 -18.25
C THR A 404 7.58 0.90 -17.63
N ILE A 405 7.53 2.20 -17.37
CA ILE A 405 6.35 2.89 -16.83
C ILE A 405 5.90 3.98 -17.80
N ILE A 406 4.72 3.83 -18.39
CA ILE A 406 4.10 4.87 -19.23
C ILE A 406 3.31 5.82 -18.33
N ARG A 407 3.65 7.11 -18.39
CA ARG A 407 3.11 8.13 -17.47
C ARG A 407 1.61 8.36 -17.70
N ARG A 408 0.90 8.70 -16.62
CA ARG A 408 -0.52 9.08 -16.66
C ARG A 408 -0.81 10.12 -17.74
N GLY A 409 -1.90 9.91 -18.49
CA GLY A 409 -2.42 10.87 -19.46
C GLY A 409 -1.58 11.01 -20.74
N VAL A 410 -0.50 10.25 -20.90
CA VAL A 410 0.34 10.28 -22.09
C VAL A 410 -0.44 9.83 -23.32
N VAL A 411 -0.19 10.52 -24.44
CA VAL A 411 -0.59 10.09 -25.78
C VAL A 411 0.69 9.72 -26.53
N MET A 412 0.90 8.43 -26.74
CA MET A 412 2.06 7.89 -27.44
C MET A 412 1.77 7.81 -28.94
N PRO A 413 2.64 8.35 -29.82
CA PRO A 413 2.42 8.28 -31.26
C PRO A 413 2.50 6.84 -31.76
N PRO A 414 1.86 6.50 -32.89
CA PRO A 414 1.98 5.18 -33.52
C PRO A 414 3.42 4.79 -33.86
N HIS A 415 3.70 3.49 -33.96
CA HIS A 415 4.99 2.90 -34.33
C HIS A 415 6.17 3.21 -33.40
N MET A 416 5.92 3.75 -32.20
CA MET A 416 6.99 4.01 -31.23
C MET A 416 7.52 2.71 -30.63
N VAL A 417 8.85 2.57 -30.57
CA VAL A 417 9.55 1.44 -29.95
C VAL A 417 10.29 1.94 -28.72
N ILE A 418 10.06 1.31 -27.57
CA ILE A 418 10.69 1.63 -26.28
C ILE A 418 11.60 0.50 -25.85
#